data_AF-A0AAW2U8A6-F1
#
_entry.id   AF-A0AAW2U8A6-F1
#
_cell.length_a   1.000
_cell.length_b   1.000
_cell.length_c   1.000
_cell.angle_alpha   90.00
_cell.angle_beta   90.00
_cell.angle_gamma   90.00
#
_symmetry.space_group_name_H-M   'P 1'
#
loop_
_entity.id
_entity.type
_entity.pdbx_description
1 polymer ?
#
loop_
_entity_poly.entity_id
_entity_poly.type
_entity_poly.pdbx_seq_one_letter_code
_entity_poly.pdbx_strand_id
1 'polypeptide(L)'
;MNIATTVQSNDWWYDSGATIHVCNDKNLFKDYEIATEGQKVLMGNANTATVLGKGTVEVHFTSGKKLLLTNVLHVPEIRKNLVSAALLCKKGLKTVIESDKLIFTKSD
;
A
#
# COMPACT_ATOMS: atom_id res chain seq x y z
N MET A 1 3.05 6.62 8.58
CA MET A 1 4.42 6.25 9.01
C MET A 1 5.14 5.56 7.85
N ASN A 2 6.39 5.91 7.53
CA ASN A 2 7.17 5.19 6.50
C ASN A 2 7.58 3.80 7.06
N ILE A 3 7.32 2.73 6.28
CA ILE A 3 7.58 1.35 6.69
C ILE A 3 8.65 0.66 5.84
N ALA A 4 9.08 1.28 4.74
CA ALA A 4 10.09 0.72 3.84
C ALA A 4 10.96 1.86 3.29
N THR A 5 12.23 1.85 3.67
CA THR A 5 13.29 2.65 3.05
C THR A 5 14.20 1.70 2.29
N THR A 6 14.20 1.80 0.96
CA THR A 6 15.15 1.07 0.11
C THR A 6 15.90 2.06 -0.76
N VAL A 7 17.06 1.63 -1.26
CA VAL A 7 17.91 2.39 -2.19
C VAL A 7 17.20 2.67 -3.53
N GLN A 8 16.04 2.03 -3.78
CA GLN A 8 15.12 2.31 -4.88
C GLN A 8 13.79 2.87 -4.32
N SER A 9 13.78 4.17 -4.01
CA SER A 9 12.71 5.19 -3.98
C SER A 9 11.22 4.85 -3.79
N ASN A 10 10.84 3.65 -3.36
CA ASN A 10 9.45 3.23 -3.17
C ASN A 10 9.09 3.31 -1.69
N ASP A 11 9.06 4.54 -1.16
CA ASP A 11 8.63 4.81 0.21
C ASP A 11 7.17 4.37 0.39
N TRP A 12 6.98 3.23 1.06
CA TRP A 12 5.66 2.77 1.48
C TRP A 12 5.30 3.41 2.81
N TRP A 13 4.08 3.93 2.88
CA TRP A 13 3.54 4.55 4.07
C TRP A 13 2.40 3.70 4.62
N TYR A 14 2.53 3.29 5.88
CA TYR A 14 1.40 2.81 6.64
C TYR A 14 0.49 3.99 6.97
N ASP A 15 -0.76 3.89 6.54
CA ASP A 15 -1.76 4.94 6.64
C ASP A 15 -3.05 4.37 7.26
N SER A 16 -3.42 4.90 8.43
CA SER A 16 -4.64 4.54 9.13
C SER A 16 -5.90 5.13 8.51
N GLY A 17 -5.77 6.22 7.74
CA GLY A 17 -6.88 6.84 7.00
C GLY A 17 -7.14 6.20 5.63
N ALA A 18 -6.16 5.47 5.08
CA ALA A 18 -6.33 4.81 3.80
C ALA A 18 -7.26 3.59 3.91
N THR A 19 -8.23 3.49 3.01
CA THR A 19 -9.16 2.36 2.89
C THR A 19 -8.72 1.33 1.85
N ILE A 20 -7.72 1.66 1.05
CA ILE A 20 -7.15 0.84 -0.02
C ILE A 20 -5.62 0.85 0.00
N HIS A 21 -4.99 -0.16 -0.59
CA HIS A 21 -3.57 -0.11 -0.91
C HIS A 21 -3.36 0.63 -2.24
N VAL A 22 -2.34 1.49 -2.33
CA VAL A 22 -2.06 2.26 -3.54
C VAL A 22 -0.57 2.20 -3.86
N CYS A 23 -0.26 1.98 -5.14
CA CYS A 23 1.09 2.03 -5.70
C CYS A 23 1.12 2.99 -6.89
N ASN A 24 2.16 3.80 -7.03
CA ASN A 24 2.34 4.71 -8.16
C ASN A 24 3.19 4.14 -9.30
N ASP A 25 3.89 3.03 -9.07
CA ASP A 25 4.78 2.41 -10.04
C ASP A 25 4.24 1.03 -10.46
N LYS A 26 3.92 0.91 -11.75
CA LYS A 26 3.47 -0.34 -12.36
C LYS A 26 4.52 -1.45 -12.28
N ASN A 27 5.81 -1.12 -12.28
CA ASN A 27 6.88 -2.11 -12.30
C ASN A 27 7.02 -2.90 -10.99
N LEU A 28 6.36 -2.46 -9.91
CA LEU A 28 6.37 -3.14 -8.62
C LEU A 28 5.35 -4.26 -8.51
N PHE A 29 4.47 -4.38 -9.51
CA PHE A 29 3.41 -5.37 -9.53
C PHE A 29 3.95 -6.72 -10.04
N LYS A 30 3.62 -7.79 -9.31
CA LYS A 30 3.91 -9.18 -9.72
C LYS A 30 2.88 -9.71 -10.70
N ASP A 31 1.65 -9.26 -10.55
CA ASP A 31 0.52 -9.49 -11.45
C ASP A 31 -0.19 -8.16 -11.68
N TYR A 32 -0.84 -8.01 -12.83
CA TYR A 32 -1.46 -6.75 -13.20
C TYR A 32 -2.71 -6.97 -14.04
N GLU A 33 -3.83 -6.47 -13.53
CA GLU A 33 -5.11 -6.38 -14.23
C GLU A 33 -5.34 -4.91 -14.62
N ILE A 34 -5.67 -4.66 -15.88
CA ILE A 34 -6.03 -3.32 -16.36
C ILE A 34 -7.36 -2.91 -15.72
N ALA A 35 -7.43 -1.67 -15.24
CA ALA A 35 -8.63 -1.14 -14.63
C ALA A 35 -9.76 -0.99 -15.65
N THR A 36 -11.00 -0.99 -15.16
CA THR A 36 -12.15 -0.58 -15.97
C THR A 36 -11.99 0.88 -16.38
N GLU A 37 -12.38 1.20 -17.61
CA GLU A 37 -12.34 2.57 -18.12
C GLU A 37 -13.09 3.53 -17.18
N GLY A 38 -12.45 4.66 -16.86
CA GLY A 38 -13.01 5.67 -15.98
C GLY A 38 -12.97 5.34 -14.47
N GLN A 39 -12.35 4.23 -14.06
CA GLN A 39 -12.17 3.92 -12.64
C GLN A 39 -11.33 5.02 -11.94
N LYS A 40 -11.84 5.51 -10.81
CA LYS A 40 -11.21 6.56 -10.01
C LYS A 40 -11.20 6.20 -8.54
N VAL A 41 -10.28 6.80 -7.80
CA VAL A 41 -10.24 6.76 -6.33
C VAL A 41 -10.42 8.16 -5.76
N LEU A 42 -11.15 8.28 -4.64
CA LEU A 42 -11.22 9.50 -3.86
C LEU A 42 -9.98 9.65 -2.98
N MET A 43 -9.33 10.81 -3.08
CA MET A 43 -8.12 11.14 -2.35
C MET A 43 -8.47 11.90 -1.06
N GLY A 44 -7.52 11.96 -0.12
CA GLY A 44 -7.72 12.68 1.15
C GLY A 44 -7.94 14.20 1.01
N ASN A 45 -7.66 14.79 -0.15
CA ASN A 45 -7.91 16.20 -0.47
C ASN A 45 -9.25 16.43 -1.21
N ALA A 46 -10.17 15.48 -1.14
CA ALA A 46 -11.47 15.49 -1.83
C ALA A 46 -11.44 15.47 -3.36
N ASN A 47 -10.25 15.47 -3.98
CA ASN A 47 -10.11 15.24 -5.42
C ASN A 47 -10.14 13.75 -5.75
N THR A 48 -10.30 13.43 -7.04
CA THR A 48 -10.20 12.06 -7.54
C THR A 48 -8.93 11.86 -8.35
N ALA A 49 -8.33 10.67 -8.27
CA ALA A 49 -7.21 10.27 -9.13
C ALA A 49 -7.59 9.05 -9.99
N THR A 50 -6.99 8.93 -11.17
CA THR A 50 -7.29 7.85 -12.11
C THR A 50 -6.62 6.55 -11.68
N VAL A 51 -7.38 5.45 -11.71
CA VAL A 51 -6.85 4.10 -11.47
C VAL A 51 -6.54 3.47 -12.82
N LEU A 52 -5.29 3.06 -13.05
CA LEU A 52 -4.87 2.43 -14.30
C LEU A 52 -4.86 0.91 -14.25
N GLY A 53 -4.96 0.33 -13.06
CA GLY A 53 -5.01 -1.11 -12.87
C GLY A 53 -4.90 -1.50 -11.41
N LYS A 54 -4.81 -2.80 -11.17
CA LYS A 54 -4.63 -3.37 -9.85
C LYS A 54 -3.86 -4.67 -9.91
N GLY A 55 -3.35 -5.12 -8.78
CA GLY A 55 -2.71 -6.42 -8.67
C GLY A 55 -2.02 -6.61 -7.33
N THR A 56 -0.98 -7.42 -7.35
CA THR A 56 -0.21 -7.78 -6.15
C THR A 56 1.17 -7.13 -6.12
N VAL A 57 1.54 -6.56 -4.97
CA VAL A 57 2.86 -5.97 -4.73
C VAL A 57 3.51 -6.58 -3.49
N GLU A 58 4.82 -6.86 -3.56
CA GLU A 58 5.62 -7.31 -2.41
C GLU A 58 6.35 -6.12 -1.78
N VAL A 59 6.02 -5.80 -0.54
CA VAL A 59 6.69 -4.75 0.24
C VAL A 59 7.80 -5.37 1.07
N HIS A 60 9.01 -4.79 0.99
CA HIS A 60 10.18 -5.23 1.76
C HIS A 60 10.37 -4.27 2.93
N PHE A 61 10.31 -4.81 4.14
CA PHE A 61 10.59 -4.03 5.34
C PHE A 61 12.09 -3.94 5.59
N THR A 62 12.49 -2.90 6.32
CA THR A 62 13.87 -2.75 6.83
C THR A 62 14.30 -3.89 7.75
N SER A 63 13.36 -4.63 8.32
CA SER A 63 13.61 -5.84 9.10
C SER A 63 13.98 -7.08 8.26
N GLY A 64 13.99 -6.96 6.92
CA GLY A 64 14.18 -8.09 5.99
C GLY A 64 12.93 -8.95 5.77
N LYS A 65 11.85 -8.69 6.51
CA LYS A 65 10.56 -9.35 6.29
C LYS A 65 9.90 -8.82 5.01
N LYS A 66 9.01 -9.64 4.45
CA LYS A 66 8.24 -9.33 3.25
C LYS A 66 6.75 -9.40 3.56
N LEU A 67 5.98 -8.49 2.96
CA LEU A 67 4.52 -8.51 3.01
C LEU A 67 3.96 -8.46 1.59
N LEU A 68 3.10 -9.43 1.28
CA LEU A 68 2.40 -9.48 0.01
C LEU A 68 1.06 -8.75 0.13
N LEU A 69 0.94 -7.61 -0.55
CA LEU A 69 -0.29 -6.84 -0.65
C LEU A 69 -1.03 -7.26 -1.91
N THR A 70 -2.29 -7.65 -1.76
CA THR A 70 -3.19 -8.00 -2.87
C THR A 70 -4.22 -6.88 -3.05
N ASN A 71 -4.79 -6.78 -4.25
CA ASN A 71 -5.74 -5.73 -4.62
C ASN A 71 -5.17 -4.31 -4.42
N VAL A 72 -3.89 -4.13 -4.74
CA VAL A 72 -3.24 -2.81 -4.73
C VAL A 72 -3.69 -2.07 -5.98
N LEU A 73 -4.18 -0.83 -5.83
CA LEU A 73 -4.53 0.00 -6.99
C LEU A 73 -3.29 0.72 -7.52
N HIS A 74 -3.13 0.73 -8.84
CA HIS A 74 -2.11 1.51 -9.53
C HIS A 74 -2.66 2.90 -9.86
N VAL A 75 -2.11 3.92 -9.20
CA VAL A 75 -2.50 5.33 -9.33
C VAL A 75 -1.23 6.17 -9.49
N PRO A 76 -0.76 6.47 -10.71
CA PRO A 76 0.50 7.20 -10.94
C PRO A 76 0.55 8.59 -10.29
N GLU A 77 -0.62 9.21 -10.11
CA GLU A 77 -0.76 10.56 -9.57
C GLU A 77 -0.42 10.64 -8.06
N ILE A 78 -0.38 9.51 -7.34
CA ILE A 78 -0.06 9.52 -5.90
C ILE A 78 1.45 9.67 -5.68
N ARG A 79 1.82 10.54 -4.73
CA ARG A 79 3.24 10.83 -4.43
C ARG A 79 3.93 9.76 -3.58
N LYS A 80 3.17 8.99 -2.82
CA LYS A 80 3.67 7.96 -1.90
C LYS A 80 2.81 6.71 -2.02
N ASN A 81 3.45 5.55 -1.96
CA ASN A 81 2.75 4.28 -1.92
C ASN A 81 2.12 4.11 -0.55
N LEU A 82 0.87 3.64 -0.51
CA LEU A 82 0.10 3.55 0.73
C LEU A 82 -0.26 2.10 1.05
N VAL A 83 0.02 1.72 2.29
CA VAL A 83 -0.49 0.51 2.92
C VAL A 83 -1.65 0.90 3.84
N SER A 84 -2.87 0.55 3.45
CA SER A 84 -4.04 0.67 4.32
C SER A 84 -3.90 -0.19 5.57
N ALA A 85 -3.89 0.46 6.73
CA ALA A 85 -3.98 -0.19 8.03
C ALA A 85 -5.26 -1.04 8.13
N ALA A 86 -6.39 -0.46 7.71
CA ALA A 86 -7.70 -1.10 7.81
C ALA A 86 -7.75 -2.43 7.04
N LEU A 87 -7.12 -2.51 5.86
CA LEU A 87 -7.04 -3.75 5.09
C LEU A 87 -6.14 -4.80 5.73
N LEU A 88 -5.03 -4.40 6.35
CA LEU A 88 -4.17 -5.32 7.08
C LEU A 88 -4.88 -5.90 8.31
N CYS A 89 -5.59 -5.07 9.07
CA CYS A 89 -6.40 -5.53 10.20
C CYS A 89 -7.50 -6.49 9.77
N LYS A 90 -8.20 -6.20 8.66
CA LYS A 90 -9.21 -7.12 8.10
C LYS A 90 -8.63 -8.46 7.66
N LYS A 91 -7.34 -8.53 7.32
CA LYS A 91 -6.61 -9.77 7.02
C LYS A 91 -6.06 -10.48 8.27
N GLY A 92 -6.46 -10.04 9.47
CA GLY A 92 -6.03 -10.64 10.73
C GLY A 92 -4.64 -10.22 11.19
N LEU A 93 -4.03 -9.19 10.58
CA LEU A 93 -2.79 -8.63 11.12
C LEU A 93 -3.10 -7.66 12.25
N LYS A 94 -2.54 -7.93 13.42
CA LYS A 94 -2.45 -6.95 14.50
C LYS A 94 -1.25 -6.05 14.26
N THR A 95 -1.48 -4.75 14.40
CA THR A 95 -0.45 -3.72 14.25
C THR A 95 -0.29 -2.96 15.55
N VAL A 96 0.95 -2.82 16.02
CA VAL A 96 1.30 -2.05 17.22
C VAL A 96 2.31 -0.99 16.81
N ILE A 97 2.10 0.24 17.26
CA ILE A 97 3.10 1.31 17.17
C ILE A 97 3.72 1.44 18.55
N GLU A 98 5.01 1.17 18.66
CA GLU A 98 5.77 1.23 19.91
C GLU A 98 7.13 1.85 19.64
N SER A 99 7.49 2.90 20.40
CA SER A 99 8.79 3.59 20.28
C SER A 99 9.16 3.95 18.82
N ASP A 100 8.22 4.60 18.10
CA ASP A 100 8.35 4.97 16.69
C ASP A 100 8.64 3.80 15.73
N LYS A 101 8.28 2.57 16.12
CA LYS A 101 8.34 1.37 15.28
C LYS A 101 6.95 0.82 15.04
N LEU A 102 6.69 0.44 13.80
CA LEU A 102 5.48 -0.31 13.44
C LEU A 102 5.79 -1.80 13.49
N ILE A 103 5.06 -2.52 14.33
CA ILE A 103 5.19 -3.95 14.54
C ILE A 103 3.97 -4.63 13.96
N PHE A 104 4.20 -5.57 13.04
CA PHE A 104 3.18 -6.45 12.49
C PHE A 104 3.25 -7.83 13.16
N THR A 105 2.13 -8.27 13.73
CA THR A 105 1.96 -9.61 14.28
C THR A 105 0.77 -10.28 13.59
N LYS A 106 0.93 -11.53 13.17
CA LYS A 106 -0.19 -12.34 12.71
C LYS A 106 -1.02 -12.72 13.93
N SER A 107 -2.32 -12.51 13.88
CA SER A 107 -3.20 -13.03 14.93
C SER A 107 -3.36 -14.53 14.70
N ASP A 108 -3.13 -15.33 15.74
CA ASP A 108 -3.32 -16.78 15.75
C ASP A 108 -4.81 -17.15 15.60
#